data_AF-A0AAU6XN72-F1
#
_entry.id   AF-A0AAU6XN72-F1
#
_cell.length_a   1.000
_cell.length_b   1.000
_cell.length_c   1.000
_cell.angle_alpha   90.00
_cell.angle_beta   90.00
_cell.angle_gamma   90.00
#
_symmetry.space_group_name_H-M   'P 1'
#
loop_
_entity.id
_entity.type
_entity.pdbx_description
1 polymer ?
#
loop_
_entity_poly.entity_id
_entity_poly.type
_entity_poly.pdbx_seq_one_letter_code
_entity_poly.pdbx_strand_id
1 'polypeptide(L)' 'MRLPEQYLTPEDLVSLFRLPSVDTVYQWRRKGTGPTGFRVGRHLRFDPDDVRVWVESLREAA' A
#
# COMPACT_ATOMS: atom_id res chain seq x y z
N MET A 1 -25.41 5.24 -0.39
CA MET A 1 -24.82 4.23 0.51
C MET A 1 -23.34 4.16 0.17
N ARG A 2 -22.46 4.75 1.00
CA ARG A 2 -21.00 4.70 0.76
C ARG A 2 -20.57 3.28 1.14
N LEU A 3 -20.07 2.50 0.18
CA LEU A 3 -19.41 1.23 0.49
C LEU A 3 -18.27 1.53 1.48
N PRO A 4 -18.01 0.68 2.48
CA PRO A 4 -16.88 0.89 3.38
C PRO A 4 -15.60 1.02 2.53
N GLU A 5 -14.72 1.94 2.89
CA GLU A 5 -13.42 2.06 2.23
C GLU A 5 -12.72 0.72 2.35
N GLN A 6 -12.62 0.04 1.22
CA GLN A 6 -12.09 -1.32 1.17
C GLN A 6 -10.59 -1.20 1.38
N TYR A 7 -10.05 -1.94 2.37
CA TYR A 7 -8.61 -2.04 2.54
C TYR A 7 -7.96 -2.57 1.27
N LEU A 8 -6.90 -1.91 0.83
CA LEU A 8 -6.18 -2.23 -0.39
C LEU A 8 -5.36 -3.49 -0.20
N THR A 9 -5.26 -4.29 -1.26
CA THR A 9 -4.37 -5.44 -1.34
C THR A 9 -3.04 -5.07 -2.00
N PRO A 10 -2.02 -5.94 -1.96
CA PRO A 10 -0.82 -5.74 -2.77
C PRO A 10 -1.12 -5.56 -4.27
N GLU A 11 -2.10 -6.28 -4.81
CA GLU A 11 -2.54 -6.18 -6.21
C GLU A 11 -3.17 -4.81 -6.52
N ASP A 12 -3.93 -4.24 -5.58
CA ASP A 12 -4.46 -2.88 -5.72
C ASP A 12 -3.33 -1.86 -5.79
N LEU A 13 -2.28 -1.99 -4.97
CA LEU A 13 -1.11 -1.09 -5.02
C LEU A 13 -0.33 -1.20 -6.33
N VAL A 14 -0.19 -2.42 -6.86
CA VAL A 14 0.42 -2.64 -8.18
C VAL A 14 -0.36 -1.91 -9.26
N SER A 15 -1.68 -2.03 -9.23
CA SER A 15 -2.56 -1.37 -10.19
C SER A 15 -2.54 0.15 -10.04
N LEU A 16 -2.58 0.63 -8.79
CA LEU A 16 -2.60 2.06 -8.44
C LEU A 16 -1.33 2.78 -8.89
N PHE A 17 -0.16 2.19 -8.61
CA PHE A 17 1.14 2.80 -8.91
C PHE A 17 1.75 2.32 -10.23
N ARG A 18 1.02 1.50 -11.00
CA ARG A 18 1.49 0.87 -12.25
C ARG A 18 2.85 0.17 -12.08
N LEU A 19 2.97 -0.60 -11.00
CA LEU A 19 4.18 -1.36 -10.69
C LEU A 19 4.29 -2.60 -11.60
N PRO A 20 5.50 -3.13 -11.81
CA PRO A 20 5.69 -4.32 -12.62
C PRO A 20 5.15 -5.60 -11.96
N SER A 21 5.14 -5.70 -10.63
CA SER A 21 4.61 -6.88 -9.92
C SER A 21 4.33 -6.64 -8.44
N VAL A 22 3.58 -7.56 -7.82
CA VAL A 22 3.33 -7.59 -6.37
C VAL A 22 4.61 -7.80 -5.55
N ASP A 23 5.66 -8.35 -6.16
CA ASP A 23 6.95 -8.54 -5.49
C ASP A 23 7.57 -7.19 -5.09
N THR A 24 7.36 -6.13 -5.87
CA THR A 24 7.78 -4.77 -5.51
C THR A 24 7.15 -4.34 -4.18
N VAL A 25 5.86 -4.62 -3.99
CA VAL A 25 5.13 -4.31 -2.75
C VAL A 25 5.66 -5.13 -1.57
N TYR A 26 5.94 -6.42 -1.78
CA TYR A 26 6.56 -7.25 -0.74
C TYR A 26 7.99 -6.79 -0.39
N GLN A 27 8.76 -6.34 -1.38
CA GLN A 27 10.08 -5.76 -1.14
C GLN A 27 9.99 -4.49 -0.31
N TRP A 28 9.04 -3.59 -0.58
CA TRP A 28 8.81 -2.43 0.27
C TRP A 28 8.52 -2.83 1.70
N ARG A 29 7.67 -3.84 1.92
CA ARG A 29 7.36 -4.33 3.27
C ARG A 29 8.60 -4.87 3.98
N ARG A 30 9.45 -5.61 3.27
CA ARG A 30 10.71 -6.17 3.81
C ARG A 30 11.72 -5.07 4.14
N LYS A 31 11.80 -4.02 3.31
CA LYS A 31 12.75 -2.92 3.46
C LYS A 31 12.23 -1.80 4.37
N GLY A 32 10.94 -1.80 4.70
CA GLY A 32 10.29 -0.70 5.44
C GLY A 32 10.14 0.58 4.62
N THR A 33 10.12 0.50 3.29
CA THR A 33 10.12 1.66 2.37
C THR A 33 8.78 1.89 1.69
N GLY A 34 7.68 1.35 2.23
CA GLY A 34 6.35 1.39 1.65
C GLY A 34 5.30 1.89 2.63
N PRO A 35 4.03 1.96 2.19
CA PRO A 35 2.94 2.37 3.04
C PRO A 35 2.74 1.38 4.19
N THR A 36 2.22 1.88 5.31
CA THR A 36 1.90 1.04 6.48
C THR A 36 0.86 -0.01 6.09
N GLY A 37 1.22 -1.28 6.31
CA GLY A 37 0.37 -2.40 6.01
C GLY A 37 0.26 -3.35 7.20
N PHE A 38 -0.94 -3.87 7.43
CA PHE A 38 -1.26 -4.77 8.53
C PHE A 38 -1.72 -6.13 8.03
N ARG A 39 -1.61 -7.14 8.89
CA ARG A 39 -1.97 -8.52 8.54
C ARG A 39 -3.39 -8.83 8.98
N VAL A 40 -4.18 -9.38 8.06
CA VAL A 40 -5.45 -10.05 8.33
C VAL A 40 -5.25 -11.54 8.06
N GLY A 41 -4.84 -12.26 9.11
CA GLY A 41 -4.36 -13.65 9.00
C GLY A 41 -3.12 -13.77 8.10
N ARG A 42 -3.27 -14.46 6.96
CA ARG A 42 -2.20 -14.60 5.95
C ARG A 42 -2.17 -13.46 4.93
N HIS A 43 -3.17 -12.59 4.91
CA HIS A 43 -3.33 -11.58 3.88
C HIS A 43 -2.79 -10.23 4.37
N LEU A 44 -2.01 -9.56 3.52
CA LEU A 44 -1.56 -8.18 3.75
C LEU A 44 -2.62 -7.21 3.26
N ARG A 45 -2.90 -6.18 4.07
CA ARG A 45 -3.86 -5.12 3.76
C ARG A 45 -3.25 -3.77 4.07
N PHE A 46 -3.69 -2.76 3.33
CA PHE A 46 -3.26 -1.38 3.48
C PHE A 46 -4.47 -0.48 3.64
N ASP A 47 -4.39 0.45 4.57
CA ASP A 47 -5.37 1.52 4.69
C ASP A 47 -5.15 2.55 3.57
N PRO A 48 -6.18 2.94 2.80
CA PRO A 48 -6.05 4.01 1.81
C PRO A 48 -5.48 5.31 2.39
N ASP A 49 -5.76 5.62 3.66
CA ASP A 49 -5.24 6.82 4.31
C ASP A 49 -3.74 6.69 4.58
N ASP A 50 -3.28 5.52 5.04
CA ASP A 50 -1.84 5.25 5.24
C ASP A 50 -1.07 5.30 3.91
N VAL A 51 -1.67 4.79 2.82
CA VAL A 51 -1.09 4.88 1.48
C VAL A 51 -0.97 6.33 1.04
N ARG A 52 -1.98 7.16 1.29
CA ARG A 52 -1.94 8.59 0.99
C ARG A 52 -0.84 9.30 1.77
N VAL A 53 -0.77 9.09 3.09
CA VAL A 53 0.28 9.69 3.95
C VAL A 53 1.67 9.31 3.45
N TRP A 54 1.87 8.05 3.07
CA TRP A 54 3.14 7.61 2.50
C TRP A 54 3.48 8.32 1.20
N VAL A 55 2.54 8.45 0.26
CA VAL A 55 2.76 9.18 -1.00
C VAL A 55 3.12 10.64 -0.74
N GLU A 56 2.45 11.32 0.19
CA GLU A 56 2.78 12.70 0.55
C GLU A 56 4.18 12.80 1.17
N SER A 57 4.57 11.85 2.03
CA SER A 57 5.93 11.81 2.59
C SER A 57 7.02 11.67 1.51
N LEU A 58 6.74 10.95 0.40
CA LEU A 58 7.66 10.84 -0.73
C LEU A 58 7.80 12.15 -1.52
N ARG A 59 6.76 12.99 -1.53
CA ARG A 59 6.76 14.29 -2.21
C ARG A 59 7.49 15.35 -1.41
N GLU A 60 7.38 15.31 -0.09
CA GLU A 60 8.07 16.25 0.81
C GLU A 60 9.59 15.97 0.91
N ALA A 61 10.00 14.72 0.67
CA ALA A 61 11.41 14.33 0.65
C ALA A 61 12.13 14.62 -0.70
N ALA A 62 11.41 15.12 -1.70
CA ALA A 62 11.92 15.46 -3.04
C ALA A 62 12.20 16.96 -3.18
#